data_AF-A0A348VV04-F1
#
_entry.id   AF-A0A348VV04-F1
#
_cell.length_a   1.000
_cell.length_b   1.000
_cell.length_c   1.000
_cell.angle_alpha   90.00
_cell.angle_beta   90.00
_cell.angle_gamma   90.00
#
_symmetry.space_group_name_H-M   'P 1'
#
loop_
_entity.id
_entity.type
_entity.pdbx_description
1 polymer ?
#
loop_
_entity_poly.entity_id
_entity_poly.type
_entity_poly.pdbx_seq_one_letter_code
_entity_poly.pdbx_strand_id
1 'polypeptide(L)'
;MIKIIVKNTSQYRRVLHDYERASGLPRSLDPAYDLDDYQGFPEMCPCKDYWFMPMTDAWQEYQFALLTEYSPASMTIAERKKAWRNFYDTGKAICNNHGFSAKPKSDHRDYINGTGDDKGLPALQSITMGGNVVKVIGDITGDWVQVETLDGNKPPPAFADCNRETHPWLIHIATNSTPFGYDGLWTKTGPWRVDPFPHNKGRHCCFPFVSRGPQFIWADRLGAVVLPHHPYNP
;
A
#
# COMPACT_ATOMS: atom_id res chain seq x y z
N MET A 1 32.92 -27.88 1.35
CA MET A 1 31.52 -27.75 1.77
C MET A 1 30.81 -26.90 0.71
N ILE A 2 30.07 -27.54 -0.19
CA ILE A 2 29.41 -26.86 -1.33
C ILE A 2 28.15 -26.19 -0.78
N LYS A 3 28.15 -24.85 -0.68
CA LYS A 3 26.91 -24.09 -0.43
C LYS A 3 26.02 -24.25 -1.66
N ILE A 4 25.01 -25.10 -1.54
CA ILE A 4 23.92 -25.16 -2.51
C ILE A 4 23.14 -23.84 -2.35
N ILE A 5 23.43 -22.87 -3.21
CA ILE A 5 22.60 -21.67 -3.36
C ILE A 5 21.34 -22.15 -4.05
N VAL A 6 20.27 -22.35 -3.27
CA VAL A 6 18.94 -22.58 -3.82
C VAL A 6 18.54 -21.30 -4.56
N LYS A 7 18.78 -21.27 -5.88
CA LYS A 7 18.30 -20.20 -6.77
C LYS A 7 16.78 -20.22 -6.69
N ASN A 8 16.25 -19.28 -5.92
CA ASN A 8 14.82 -19.15 -5.71
C ASN A 8 14.24 -18.54 -7.00
N THR A 9 13.63 -19.38 -7.84
CA THR A 9 13.46 -19.27 -9.31
C THR A 9 12.49 -18.21 -9.85
N SER A 10 12.01 -17.28 -9.01
CA SER A 10 11.22 -16.13 -9.48
C SER A 10 11.85 -14.84 -8.96
N GLN A 11 12.07 -13.87 -9.86
CA GLN A 11 12.42 -12.49 -9.49
C GLN A 11 11.29 -11.81 -8.71
N TYR A 12 10.07 -12.37 -8.72
CA TYR A 12 8.94 -11.83 -7.99
C TYR A 12 8.78 -12.52 -6.64
N ARG A 13 8.55 -11.70 -5.62
CA ARG A 13 8.24 -12.13 -4.25
C ARG A 13 6.96 -11.48 -3.79
N ARG A 14 6.27 -12.14 -2.87
CA ARG A 14 5.14 -11.54 -2.18
C ARG A 14 5.58 -10.96 -0.85
N VAL A 15 5.11 -9.77 -0.52
CA VAL A 15 5.20 -9.20 0.82
C VAL A 15 4.23 -9.97 1.72
N LEU A 16 4.78 -10.69 2.69
CA LEU A 16 4.02 -11.42 3.69
C LEU A 16 3.18 -10.44 4.52
N HIS A 17 1.94 -10.82 4.79
CA HIS A 17 1.12 -10.13 5.79
C HIS A 17 1.74 -10.26 7.18
N ASP A 18 1.42 -9.33 8.07
CA ASP A 18 1.89 -9.36 9.45
C ASP A 18 1.58 -10.70 10.12
N TYR A 19 0.42 -11.27 9.84
CA TYR A 19 0.01 -12.55 10.43
C TYR A 19 0.79 -13.78 10.00
N GLU A 20 1.42 -13.71 8.83
CA GLU A 20 2.25 -14.80 8.32
C GLU A 20 3.62 -14.79 8.99
N ARG A 21 3.95 -13.69 9.67
CA ARG A 21 5.18 -13.51 10.44
C ARG A 21 4.98 -13.52 11.95
N ALA A 22 3.81 -13.11 12.42
CA ALA A 22 3.59 -12.88 13.83
C ALA A 22 3.56 -14.20 14.60
N SER A 23 4.38 -14.30 15.65
CA SER A 23 4.25 -15.34 16.68
C SER A 23 3.23 -14.95 17.77
N GLY A 24 2.40 -13.93 17.53
CA GLY A 24 1.51 -13.29 18.50
C GLY A 24 0.46 -12.37 17.84
N LEU A 25 -0.25 -11.57 18.65
CA LEU A 25 -1.31 -10.67 18.18
C LEU A 25 -0.76 -9.56 17.24
N PRO A 26 -1.33 -9.38 16.03
CA PRO A 26 -1.06 -8.22 15.18
C PRO A 26 -1.39 -6.91 15.90
N ARG A 27 -0.75 -5.82 15.48
CA ARG A 27 -0.95 -4.49 16.07
C ARG A 27 -2.40 -4.01 16.04
N SER A 28 -3.19 -4.40 15.03
CA SER A 28 -4.62 -4.03 14.93
C SER A 28 -5.50 -4.68 15.98
N LEU A 29 -4.96 -5.63 16.75
CA LEU A 29 -5.70 -6.40 17.76
C LEU A 29 -5.12 -6.23 19.16
N ASP A 30 -4.18 -5.31 19.30
CA ASP A 30 -3.75 -4.86 20.61
C ASP A 30 -4.94 -4.13 21.27
N PRO A 31 -5.47 -4.64 22.39
CA PRO A 31 -6.63 -4.07 23.08
C PRO A 31 -6.44 -2.60 23.48
N ALA A 32 -5.20 -2.10 23.50
CA ALA A 32 -4.90 -0.70 23.77
C ALA A 32 -5.44 0.27 22.70
N TYR A 33 -5.77 -0.21 21.50
CA TYR A 33 -6.22 0.65 20.40
C TYR A 33 -7.73 0.77 20.23
N ASP A 34 -8.53 -0.04 20.95
CA ASP A 34 -10.01 0.04 20.99
C ASP A 34 -10.68 0.20 19.60
N LEU A 35 -10.30 -0.66 18.64
CA LEU A 35 -10.83 -0.63 17.28
C LEU A 35 -12.14 -1.43 17.17
N ASP A 36 -13.10 -0.93 16.39
CA ASP A 36 -14.31 -1.71 16.03
C ASP A 36 -13.97 -2.92 15.13
N ASP A 37 -14.86 -3.93 15.08
CA ASP A 37 -14.72 -5.18 14.30
C ASP A 37 -14.35 -5.01 12.81
N TYR A 38 -14.79 -3.91 12.21
CA TYR A 38 -14.57 -3.57 10.79
C TYR A 38 -13.42 -2.56 10.60
N GLN A 39 -12.73 -2.22 11.68
CA GLN A 39 -11.60 -1.30 11.69
C GLN A 39 -10.30 -2.10 11.85
N GLY A 40 -9.30 -1.74 11.06
CA GLY A 40 -7.98 -2.37 11.08
C GLY A 40 -6.91 -1.33 10.84
N PHE A 41 -5.70 -1.61 11.32
CA PHE A 41 -4.55 -0.82 10.91
C PHE A 41 -4.11 -1.23 9.50
N PRO A 42 -3.58 -0.30 8.70
CA PRO A 42 -2.92 -0.64 7.45
C PRO A 42 -1.77 -1.61 7.70
N GLU A 43 -1.67 -2.64 6.86
CA GLU A 43 -0.63 -3.70 6.88
C GLU A 43 0.71 -3.17 6.37
N MET A 44 1.25 -2.16 7.06
CA MET A 44 2.40 -1.39 6.63
C MET A 44 3.69 -2.23 6.59
N CYS A 45 4.37 -2.19 5.46
CA CYS A 45 5.75 -2.65 5.32
C CYS A 45 6.61 -1.47 4.85
N PRO A 46 7.22 -0.71 5.79
CA PRO A 46 8.10 0.39 5.43
C PRO A 46 9.37 -0.14 4.75
N CYS A 47 9.85 0.60 3.76
CA CYS A 47 11.17 0.33 3.19
C CYS A 47 12.28 0.75 4.16
N LYS A 48 13.50 0.26 3.92
CA LYS A 48 14.69 0.65 4.70
C LYS A 48 14.90 2.17 4.73
N ASP A 49 14.83 2.81 3.56
CA ASP A 49 15.07 4.23 3.44
C ASP A 49 13.73 4.97 3.44
N TYR A 50 13.42 5.59 4.59
CA TYR A 50 12.25 6.43 4.74
C TYR A 50 12.40 7.67 3.89
N TRP A 51 11.50 7.83 2.93
CA TRP A 51 11.43 9.01 2.09
C TRP A 51 9.99 9.38 1.79
N PHE A 52 9.75 10.68 1.64
CA PHE A 52 8.48 11.27 1.32
C PHE A 52 8.56 11.89 -0.07
N MET A 53 7.88 11.28 -1.03
CA MET A 53 7.74 11.79 -2.38
C MET A 53 6.69 12.90 -2.41
N PRO A 54 7.05 14.15 -2.74
CA PRO A 54 6.05 15.20 -2.95
C PRO A 54 5.08 14.81 -4.06
N MET A 55 3.78 14.81 -3.78
CA MET A 55 2.76 14.51 -4.78
C MET A 55 2.48 15.79 -5.59
N THR A 56 3.31 16.01 -6.61
CA THR A 56 3.07 17.01 -7.65
C THR A 56 1.72 16.77 -8.35
N ASP A 57 1.23 17.75 -9.10
CA ASP A 57 0.01 17.64 -9.91
C ASP A 57 -0.07 16.33 -10.70
N ALA A 58 0.94 16.06 -11.54
CA ALA A 58 1.00 14.83 -12.35
C ALA A 58 0.90 13.55 -11.50
N TRP A 59 1.57 13.50 -10.35
CA TRP A 59 1.51 12.35 -9.45
C TRP A 59 0.13 12.19 -8.81
N GLN A 60 -0.56 13.28 -8.46
CA GLN A 60 -1.93 13.24 -7.96
C GLN A 60 -2.90 12.75 -9.05
N GLU A 61 -2.76 13.24 -10.28
CA GLU A 61 -3.55 12.81 -11.45
C GLU A 61 -3.35 11.32 -11.73
N TYR A 62 -2.11 10.84 -11.74
CA TYR A 62 -1.79 9.43 -11.96
C TYR A 62 -2.44 8.53 -10.87
N GLN A 63 -2.34 8.93 -9.61
CA GLN A 63 -2.97 8.20 -8.51
C GLN A 63 -4.50 8.23 -8.58
N PHE A 64 -5.09 9.34 -9.03
CA PHE A 64 -6.52 9.45 -9.24
C PHE A 64 -6.99 8.60 -10.42
N ALA A 65 -6.19 8.48 -11.48
CA ALA A 65 -6.45 7.59 -12.61
C ALA A 65 -6.43 6.12 -12.17
N LEU A 66 -5.42 5.70 -11.39
CA LEU A 66 -5.37 4.36 -10.79
C LEU A 66 -6.64 4.08 -9.96
N LEU A 67 -7.01 4.97 -9.06
CA LEU A 67 -8.22 4.78 -8.26
C LEU A 67 -9.46 4.69 -9.15
N THR A 68 -9.58 5.57 -10.16
CA THR A 68 -10.74 5.61 -11.06
C THR A 68 -10.92 4.32 -11.85
N GLU A 69 -9.84 3.76 -12.38
CA GLU A 69 -9.87 2.49 -13.13
C GLU A 69 -10.37 1.34 -12.24
N TYR A 70 -9.84 1.24 -11.01
CA TYR A 70 -10.12 0.11 -10.13
C TYR A 70 -11.31 0.34 -9.18
N SER A 71 -11.95 1.51 -9.24
CA SER A 71 -13.22 1.79 -8.57
C SER A 71 -14.40 1.12 -9.29
N PRO A 72 -15.51 0.82 -8.60
CA PRO A 72 -16.76 0.47 -9.24
C PRO A 72 -17.18 1.51 -10.30
N ALA A 73 -17.68 1.03 -11.44
CA ALA A 73 -18.25 1.89 -12.48
C ALA A 73 -19.42 2.75 -11.95
N SER A 74 -20.13 2.26 -10.94
CA SER A 74 -21.25 2.95 -10.28
C SER A 74 -20.85 4.13 -9.40
N MET A 75 -19.56 4.32 -9.09
CA MET A 75 -19.12 5.50 -8.33
C MET A 75 -19.15 6.75 -9.22
N THR A 76 -19.78 7.80 -8.74
CA THR A 76 -19.70 9.13 -9.33
C THR A 76 -18.28 9.71 -9.18
N ILE A 77 -17.93 10.70 -10.01
CA ILE A 77 -16.65 11.41 -9.88
C ILE A 77 -16.50 12.05 -8.49
N ALA A 78 -17.57 12.61 -7.93
CA ALA A 78 -17.53 13.20 -6.59
C ALA A 78 -17.20 12.16 -5.51
N GLU A 79 -17.78 10.94 -5.60
CA GLU A 79 -17.45 9.85 -4.70
C GLU A 79 -16.02 9.36 -4.87
N ARG A 80 -15.50 9.29 -6.11
CA ARG A 80 -14.09 8.93 -6.37
C ARG A 80 -13.13 9.97 -5.80
N LYS A 81 -13.39 11.26 -5.99
CA LYS A 81 -12.58 12.35 -5.41
C LYS A 81 -12.55 12.27 -3.89
N LYS A 82 -13.70 12.00 -3.27
CA LYS A 82 -13.81 11.78 -1.81
C LYS A 82 -13.02 10.53 -1.36
N ALA A 83 -13.13 9.42 -2.08
CA ALA A 83 -12.40 8.19 -1.78
C ALA A 83 -10.87 8.39 -1.87
N TRP A 84 -10.41 8.99 -2.97
CA TRP A 84 -9.01 9.32 -3.20
C TRP A 84 -8.47 10.24 -2.10
N ARG A 85 -9.20 11.32 -1.79
CA ARG A 85 -8.84 12.26 -0.73
C ARG A 85 -8.71 11.60 0.64
N ASN A 86 -9.66 10.74 1.01
CA ASN A 86 -9.63 10.01 2.29
C ASN A 86 -8.47 9.02 2.38
N PHE A 87 -8.04 8.48 1.23
CA PHE A 87 -6.98 7.50 1.16
C PHE A 87 -5.60 8.11 1.41
N TYR A 88 -5.36 9.31 0.88
CA TYR A 88 -4.11 10.07 1.04
C TYR A 88 -4.16 11.11 2.17
N ASP A 89 -5.05 10.95 3.14
CA ASP A 89 -5.22 11.91 4.22
C ASP A 89 -4.09 11.87 5.28
N THR A 90 -3.88 12.97 6.02
CA THR A 90 -2.76 13.16 6.97
C THR A 90 -2.67 12.03 8.00
N GLY A 91 -3.82 11.60 8.55
CA GLY A 91 -3.88 10.51 9.52
C GLY A 91 -3.80 9.09 8.93
N LYS A 92 -3.43 8.93 7.66
CA LYS A 92 -3.30 7.62 7.01
C LYS A 92 -1.86 7.17 6.93
N ALA A 93 -1.67 5.85 7.00
CA ALA A 93 -0.37 5.18 6.89
C ALA A 93 0.47 5.63 5.68
N ILE A 94 -0.20 5.84 4.55
CA ILE A 94 0.44 6.07 3.25
C ILE A 94 1.16 7.42 3.19
N CYS A 95 0.55 8.46 3.77
CA CYS A 95 1.14 9.80 3.80
C CYS A 95 1.83 10.12 5.13
N ASN A 96 1.60 9.32 6.19
CA ASN A 96 2.24 9.43 7.51
C ASN A 96 2.42 10.88 7.98
N ASN A 97 1.29 11.55 8.22
CA ASN A 97 1.20 12.96 8.60
C ASN A 97 1.63 14.01 7.57
N HIS A 98 1.89 13.62 6.32
CA HIS A 98 2.18 14.53 5.20
C HIS A 98 1.05 14.51 4.16
N GLY A 99 -0.14 14.10 4.57
CA GLY A 99 -1.31 14.03 3.71
C GLY A 99 -2.00 15.38 3.61
N PHE A 100 -3.30 15.40 3.81
CA PHE A 100 -4.15 16.40 3.21
C PHE A 100 -4.94 17.26 4.24
N SER A 101 -5.37 16.73 5.38
CA SER A 101 -6.12 17.45 6.44
C SER A 101 -5.22 18.23 7.41
N ALA A 102 -5.59 19.47 7.84
CA ALA A 102 -6.66 19.85 8.78
C ALA A 102 -7.93 20.57 8.23
N LYS A 103 -9.09 19.87 8.28
CA LYS A 103 -10.42 20.40 7.89
C LYS A 103 -10.76 21.74 8.61
N PRO A 104 -11.39 22.73 7.94
CA PRO A 104 -11.99 22.70 6.60
C PRO A 104 -11.05 23.09 5.46
N LYS A 105 -9.78 23.39 5.72
CA LYS A 105 -8.79 23.72 4.70
C LYS A 105 -7.90 22.51 4.44
N SER A 106 -7.36 22.40 3.25
CA SER A 106 -6.30 21.41 3.02
C SER A 106 -5.00 21.98 3.61
N ASP A 107 -4.24 21.20 4.37
CA ASP A 107 -2.91 21.62 4.83
C ASP A 107 -1.89 21.61 3.68
N HIS A 108 -2.26 20.95 2.58
CA HIS A 108 -1.44 20.80 1.39
C HIS A 108 -2.23 21.01 0.09
N ARG A 109 -1.56 21.29 -1.01
CA ARG A 109 -2.17 21.51 -2.33
C ARG A 109 -2.83 20.23 -2.84
N ASP A 110 -4.13 20.32 -3.13
CA ASP A 110 -4.95 19.25 -3.71
C ASP A 110 -5.43 19.68 -5.10
N TYR A 111 -4.74 19.18 -6.13
CA TYR A 111 -5.06 19.50 -7.53
C TYR A 111 -6.35 18.84 -7.99
N ILE A 112 -6.64 17.64 -7.50
CA ILE A 112 -7.85 16.88 -7.87
C ILE A 112 -9.12 17.58 -7.41
N ASN A 113 -9.11 18.20 -6.23
CA ASN A 113 -10.24 18.95 -5.68
C ASN A 113 -10.14 20.47 -5.91
N GLY A 114 -9.01 20.98 -6.42
CA GLY A 114 -8.79 22.41 -6.67
C GLY A 114 -8.76 23.23 -5.38
N THR A 115 -8.03 22.76 -4.36
CA THR A 115 -7.94 23.44 -3.05
C THR A 115 -6.49 23.51 -2.53
N GLY A 116 -6.24 24.40 -1.57
CA GLY A 116 -4.92 24.52 -0.91
C GLY A 116 -3.88 25.23 -1.78
N ASP A 117 -4.30 26.23 -2.55
CA ASP A 117 -3.48 26.87 -3.57
C ASP A 117 -2.20 27.54 -3.05
N ASP A 118 -2.22 27.94 -1.78
CA ASP A 118 -1.14 28.59 -1.05
C ASP A 118 -0.32 27.62 -0.18
N LYS A 119 -0.54 26.31 -0.31
CA LYS A 119 0.04 25.28 0.56
C LYS A 119 1.15 24.48 -0.10
N GLY A 120 1.97 23.84 0.73
CA GLY A 120 2.98 22.88 0.28
C GLY A 120 2.34 21.64 -0.36
N LEU A 121 3.14 20.79 -1.01
CA LEU A 121 2.66 19.54 -1.56
C LEU A 121 2.49 18.49 -0.45
N PRO A 122 1.44 17.65 -0.52
CA PRO A 122 1.39 16.46 0.34
C PRO A 122 2.50 15.50 -0.12
N ALA A 123 2.82 14.50 0.69
CA ALA A 123 3.85 13.55 0.35
C ALA A 123 3.48 12.10 0.66
N LEU A 124 3.86 11.22 -0.26
CA LEU A 124 3.70 9.78 -0.20
C LEU A 124 4.94 9.15 0.43
N GLN A 125 4.77 8.35 1.48
CA GLN A 125 5.87 7.60 2.08
C GLN A 125 6.32 6.45 1.17
N SER A 126 7.61 6.15 1.16
CA SER A 126 8.20 4.92 0.58
C SER A 126 7.77 3.67 1.37
N ILE A 127 6.55 3.22 1.12
CA ILE A 127 5.89 2.13 1.85
C ILE A 127 5.19 1.16 0.90
N THR A 128 5.19 -0.12 1.27
CA THR A 128 4.32 -1.14 0.67
C THR A 128 3.43 -1.74 1.75
N MET A 129 2.54 -2.66 1.38
CA MET A 129 1.69 -3.37 2.32
C MET A 129 1.74 -4.88 2.14
N GLY A 130 1.37 -5.61 3.19
CA GLY A 130 1.19 -7.06 3.14
C GLY A 130 0.27 -7.48 1.99
N GLY A 131 0.62 -8.58 1.33
CA GLY A 131 -0.10 -9.17 0.18
C GLY A 131 0.36 -8.65 -1.18
N ASN A 132 1.12 -7.55 -1.24
CA ASN A 132 1.62 -7.02 -2.51
C ASN A 132 2.73 -7.88 -3.11
N VAL A 133 2.90 -7.80 -4.42
CA VAL A 133 4.03 -8.41 -5.12
C VAL A 133 5.12 -7.35 -5.28
N VAL A 134 6.37 -7.76 -5.19
CA VAL A 134 7.55 -6.94 -5.48
C VAL A 134 8.48 -7.69 -6.41
N LYS A 135 9.24 -6.94 -7.22
CA LYS A 135 10.27 -7.51 -8.09
C LYS A 135 11.62 -7.28 -7.46
N VAL A 136 12.31 -8.36 -7.15
CA VAL A 136 13.69 -8.39 -6.67
C VAL A 136 14.62 -8.10 -7.83
N ILE A 137 15.48 -7.11 -7.67
CA ILE A 137 16.42 -6.67 -8.72
C ILE A 137 17.89 -6.74 -8.30
N GLY A 138 18.16 -7.08 -7.04
CA GLY A 138 19.51 -7.18 -6.49
C GLY A 138 19.61 -8.29 -5.45
N ASP A 139 20.85 -8.57 -5.06
CA ASP A 139 21.15 -9.61 -4.06
C ASP A 139 20.74 -9.18 -2.65
N ILE A 140 20.57 -10.19 -1.78
CA ILE A 140 20.36 -9.98 -0.34
C ILE A 140 21.61 -9.30 0.24
N THR A 141 21.44 -8.13 0.85
CA THR A 141 22.48 -7.40 1.59
C THR A 141 22.13 -7.39 3.08
N GLY A 142 22.77 -8.28 3.85
CA GLY A 142 22.37 -8.53 5.25
C GLY A 142 20.98 -9.13 5.29
N ASP A 143 20.06 -8.50 6.03
CA ASP A 143 18.65 -8.93 6.11
C ASP A 143 17.74 -8.20 5.11
N TRP A 144 18.30 -7.54 4.10
CA TRP A 144 17.55 -6.68 3.18
C TRP A 144 17.65 -7.18 1.74
N VAL A 145 16.54 -7.13 1.02
CA VAL A 145 16.43 -7.47 -0.40
C VAL A 145 16.09 -6.22 -1.20
N GLN A 146 16.85 -5.96 -2.26
CA GLN A 146 16.60 -4.83 -3.13
C GLN A 146 15.46 -5.12 -4.11
N VAL A 147 14.50 -4.20 -4.18
CA VAL A 147 13.30 -4.29 -5.01
C VAL A 147 13.13 -3.08 -5.91
N GLU A 148 12.48 -3.29 -7.05
CA GLU A 148 12.11 -2.22 -7.98
C GLU A 148 11.00 -1.35 -7.40
N THR A 149 11.11 -0.05 -7.66
CA THR A 149 10.12 0.98 -7.33
C THR A 149 9.99 1.93 -8.51
N LEU A 150 8.90 2.69 -8.55
CA LEU A 150 8.84 3.88 -9.38
C LEU A 150 9.76 4.97 -8.81
N ASP A 151 10.43 5.71 -9.69
CA ASP A 151 11.32 6.82 -9.32
C ASP A 151 10.50 8.10 -9.13
N GLY A 152 10.27 8.47 -7.87
CA GLY A 152 9.49 9.64 -7.47
C GLY A 152 10.17 10.98 -7.75
N ASN A 153 11.44 11.00 -8.17
CA ASN A 153 12.07 12.23 -8.65
C ASN A 153 11.74 12.53 -10.12
N LYS A 154 11.08 11.59 -10.81
CA LYS A 154 10.61 11.75 -12.19
C LYS A 154 9.10 11.98 -12.21
N PRO A 155 8.56 12.53 -13.31
CA PRO A 155 7.13 12.48 -13.56
C PRO A 155 6.62 11.03 -13.50
N PRO A 156 5.36 10.80 -13.10
CA PRO A 156 4.79 9.47 -13.18
C PRO A 156 4.80 8.96 -14.62
N PRO A 157 4.90 7.64 -14.83
CA PRO A 157 4.68 7.05 -16.14
C PRO A 157 3.26 7.35 -16.63
N ALA A 158 3.03 7.22 -17.94
CA ALA A 158 1.66 7.22 -18.44
C ALA A 158 0.91 6.00 -17.91
N PHE A 159 -0.37 6.17 -17.59
CA PHE A 159 -1.23 5.09 -17.08
C PHE A 159 -1.30 3.88 -18.02
N ALA A 160 -1.28 4.11 -19.34
CA ALA A 160 -1.28 3.04 -20.33
C ALA A 160 -0.02 2.17 -20.26
N ASP A 161 1.11 2.75 -19.87
CA ASP A 161 2.40 2.08 -19.81
C ASP A 161 2.61 1.36 -18.47
N CYS A 162 2.09 1.94 -17.38
CA CYS A 162 2.23 1.40 -16.03
C CYS A 162 0.91 1.47 -15.27
N ASN A 163 0.33 0.30 -14.98
CA ASN A 163 -0.86 0.15 -14.15
C ASN A 163 -0.83 -1.22 -13.43
N ARG A 164 -1.89 -1.57 -12.72
CA ARG A 164 -1.93 -2.79 -11.89
C ARG A 164 -1.92 -4.09 -12.70
N GLU A 165 -2.39 -4.05 -13.95
CA GLU A 165 -2.43 -5.22 -14.82
C GLU A 165 -1.06 -5.49 -15.45
N THR A 166 -0.36 -4.43 -15.87
CA THR A 166 0.94 -4.54 -16.54
C THR A 166 2.12 -4.60 -15.57
N HIS A 167 2.04 -3.86 -14.46
CA HIS A 167 3.12 -3.71 -13.47
C HIS A 167 2.60 -3.92 -12.05
N PRO A 168 2.06 -5.10 -11.72
CA PRO A 168 1.48 -5.41 -10.41
C PRO A 168 2.47 -5.28 -9.24
N TRP A 169 3.77 -5.28 -9.53
CA TRP A 169 4.82 -5.10 -8.52
C TRP A 169 5.19 -3.63 -8.26
N LEU A 170 4.75 -2.70 -9.11
CA LEU A 170 4.92 -1.25 -8.95
C LEU A 170 3.63 -0.57 -8.52
N ILE A 171 2.48 -1.18 -8.78
CA ILE A 171 1.16 -0.67 -8.41
C ILE A 171 0.58 -1.61 -7.36
N HIS A 172 0.60 -1.15 -6.13
CA HIS A 172 0.23 -1.92 -4.95
C HIS A 172 -1.21 -1.66 -4.57
N ILE A 173 -1.77 -2.56 -3.77
CA ILE A 173 -3.12 -2.45 -3.22
C ILE A 173 -2.98 -2.17 -1.73
N ALA A 174 -3.74 -1.20 -1.25
CA ALA A 174 -3.81 -0.94 0.17
C ALA A 174 -4.70 -1.95 0.88
N THR A 175 -4.16 -2.50 1.97
CA THR A 175 -4.75 -3.56 2.76
C THR A 175 -4.74 -3.19 4.24
N ASN A 176 -5.80 -3.56 4.93
CA ASN A 176 -5.90 -3.46 6.38
C ASN A 176 -5.92 -4.86 7.00
N SER A 177 -5.28 -5.01 8.16
CA SER A 177 -5.41 -6.20 8.99
C SER A 177 -6.63 -6.06 9.91
N THR A 178 -7.68 -6.82 9.63
CA THR A 178 -8.88 -6.88 10.47
C THR A 178 -8.96 -8.23 11.19
N PRO A 179 -9.42 -8.28 12.45
CA PRO A 179 -9.65 -9.54 13.14
C PRO A 179 -10.65 -10.40 12.36
N PHE A 180 -10.42 -11.70 12.27
CA PHE A 180 -11.43 -12.62 11.72
C PHE A 180 -12.23 -13.25 12.86
N GLY A 181 -13.55 -13.24 12.70
CA GLY A 181 -14.47 -14.10 13.45
C GLY A 181 -15.24 -14.95 12.47
N TYR A 182 -14.94 -16.24 12.39
CA TYR A 182 -15.62 -17.20 11.49
C TYR A 182 -17.14 -17.24 11.70
N ASP A 183 -17.61 -16.88 12.91
CA ASP A 183 -19.02 -16.89 13.30
C ASP A 183 -19.48 -15.58 13.99
N GLY A 184 -18.86 -14.43 13.65
CA GLY A 184 -19.17 -13.15 14.32
C GLY A 184 -18.68 -13.05 15.77
N LEU A 185 -17.73 -13.92 16.16
CA LEU A 185 -17.05 -13.89 17.46
C LEU A 185 -15.59 -13.49 17.28
N TRP A 186 -15.15 -12.53 18.08
CA TRP A 186 -13.76 -12.07 18.14
C TRP A 186 -12.81 -13.22 18.43
N THR A 187 -11.83 -13.45 17.56
CA THR A 187 -10.72 -14.34 17.86
C THR A 187 -9.45 -13.51 18.09
N LYS A 188 -8.73 -13.80 19.19
CA LYS A 188 -7.37 -13.29 19.44
C LYS A 188 -6.30 -14.17 18.79
N THR A 189 -6.72 -15.20 18.05
CA THR A 189 -5.87 -16.22 17.45
C THR A 189 -6.63 -16.79 16.24
N GLY A 190 -6.08 -16.69 15.03
CA GLY A 190 -6.68 -17.26 13.83
C GLY A 190 -6.23 -16.56 12.56
N PRO A 191 -6.57 -17.06 11.36
CA PRO A 191 -6.27 -16.35 10.12
C PRO A 191 -7.11 -15.07 10.07
N TRP A 192 -6.45 -13.92 10.14
CA TRP A 192 -7.10 -12.61 10.10
C TRP A 192 -7.67 -12.32 8.72
N ARG A 193 -8.64 -11.42 8.66
CA ARG A 193 -9.16 -10.92 7.39
C ARG A 193 -8.29 -9.78 6.92
N VAL A 194 -7.83 -9.90 5.67
CA VAL A 194 -7.16 -8.81 4.97
C VAL A 194 -8.20 -8.18 4.07
N ASP A 195 -8.61 -6.96 4.42
CA ASP A 195 -9.57 -6.22 3.61
C ASP A 195 -8.86 -5.17 2.74
N PRO A 196 -9.26 -5.04 1.46
CA PRO A 196 -8.95 -3.85 0.69
C PRO A 196 -9.43 -2.62 1.42
N PHE A 197 -8.64 -1.54 1.40
CA PHE A 197 -8.96 -0.31 2.11
C PHE A 197 -10.41 0.16 1.78
N PRO A 198 -11.33 0.26 2.77
CA PRO A 198 -12.79 0.22 2.52
C PRO A 198 -13.36 1.42 1.77
N HIS A 199 -12.55 2.48 1.61
CA HIS A 199 -12.95 3.74 1.00
C HIS A 199 -13.24 3.62 -0.51
N ASN A 200 -12.88 2.49 -1.15
CA ASN A 200 -13.21 2.20 -2.54
C ASN A 200 -14.42 1.26 -2.71
N LYS A 201 -15.39 1.32 -1.79
CA LYS A 201 -16.64 0.51 -1.79
C LYS A 201 -16.38 -1.00 -1.97
N GLY A 202 -15.39 -1.52 -1.25
CA GLY A 202 -15.02 -2.95 -1.29
C GLY A 202 -14.18 -3.38 -2.50
N ARG A 203 -13.80 -2.47 -3.41
CA ARG A 203 -12.78 -2.74 -4.45
C ARG A 203 -11.38 -2.43 -3.95
N HIS A 204 -10.37 -2.89 -4.71
CA HIS A 204 -8.97 -2.60 -4.44
C HIS A 204 -8.70 -1.10 -4.51
N CYS A 205 -8.07 -0.55 -3.48
CA CYS A 205 -7.55 0.82 -3.51
C CYS A 205 -6.09 0.77 -3.93
N CYS A 206 -5.81 1.00 -5.21
CA CYS A 206 -4.46 0.92 -5.76
C CYS A 206 -3.66 2.19 -5.50
N PHE A 207 -2.35 2.04 -5.28
CA PHE A 207 -1.40 3.13 -5.11
C PHE A 207 -0.02 2.76 -5.69
N PRO A 208 0.77 3.74 -6.12
CA PRO A 208 2.08 3.47 -6.68
C PRO A 208 3.12 3.21 -5.57
N PHE A 209 3.97 2.20 -5.77
CA PHE A 209 5.12 1.94 -4.91
C PHE A 209 6.31 2.77 -5.37
N VAL A 210 6.54 3.89 -4.71
CA VAL A 210 7.44 4.95 -5.16
C VAL A 210 8.56 5.19 -4.16
N SER A 211 9.78 5.44 -4.66
CA SER A 211 10.89 5.99 -3.87
C SER A 211 11.86 6.80 -4.75
N ARG A 212 13.00 7.27 -4.24
CA ARG A 212 14.06 7.97 -5.02
C ARG A 212 14.78 7.07 -6.05
N GLY A 213 14.43 5.78 -6.06
CA GLY A 213 15.09 4.70 -6.75
C GLY A 213 14.78 3.38 -6.04
N PRO A 214 15.42 2.27 -6.45
CA PRO A 214 15.20 0.97 -5.84
C PRO A 214 15.24 0.99 -4.32
N GLN A 215 14.38 0.20 -3.68
CA GLN A 215 14.25 0.16 -2.23
C GLN A 215 14.66 -1.18 -1.66
N PHE A 216 14.85 -1.21 -0.34
CA PHE A 216 15.16 -2.42 0.39
C PHE A 216 13.97 -2.80 1.26
N ILE A 217 13.55 -4.06 1.14
CA ILE A 217 12.55 -4.69 2.02
C ILE A 217 13.24 -5.79 2.80
N TRP A 218 12.85 -5.97 4.06
CA TRP A 218 13.43 -7.01 4.92
C TRP A 218 13.16 -8.41 4.32
N ALA A 219 14.17 -9.27 4.27
CA ALA A 219 14.12 -10.56 3.60
C ALA A 219 13.03 -11.49 4.18
N ASP A 220 12.86 -11.47 5.50
CA ASP A 220 11.79 -12.17 6.24
C ASP A 220 10.36 -11.69 5.91
N ARG A 221 10.20 -10.54 5.21
CA ARG A 221 8.91 -10.07 4.68
C ARG A 221 8.61 -10.70 3.33
N LEU A 222 9.53 -11.45 2.71
CA LEU A 222 9.39 -11.88 1.33
C LEU A 222 9.15 -13.40 1.23
N GLY A 223 7.95 -13.76 0.78
CA GLY A 223 7.55 -15.12 0.49
C GLY A 223 7.58 -15.47 -1.00
N ALA A 224 7.39 -16.76 -1.29
CA ALA A 224 7.15 -17.22 -2.65
C ALA A 224 5.79 -16.69 -3.17
N VAL A 225 5.72 -16.41 -4.46
CA VAL A 225 4.45 -16.13 -5.14
C VAL A 225 3.79 -17.46 -5.45
N VAL A 226 2.64 -17.76 -4.84
CA VAL A 226 1.83 -18.94 -5.14
C VAL A 226 0.65 -18.49 -6.00
N LEU A 227 0.54 -18.99 -7.24
CA LEU A 227 -0.56 -18.70 -8.16
C LEU A 227 -1.60 -19.83 -8.17
N PRO A 228 -2.92 -19.53 -8.36
CA PRO A 228 -3.49 -18.21 -8.55
C PRO A 228 -3.49 -17.44 -7.22
N HIS A 229 -2.78 -16.32 -7.20
CA HIS A 229 -2.77 -15.44 -6.05
C HIS A 229 -4.01 -14.56 -6.18
N HIS A 230 -5.17 -15.07 -5.80
CA HIS A 230 -6.24 -14.19 -5.36
C HIS A 230 -5.78 -13.64 -4.01
N PRO A 231 -5.33 -12.37 -3.91
CA PRO A 231 -4.77 -11.85 -2.67
C PRO A 231 -5.83 -11.67 -1.57
N TYR A 232 -7.08 -11.93 -1.91
CA TYR A 232 -8.25 -11.68 -1.10
C TYR A 232 -9.16 -12.87 -1.36
N ASN A 233 -9.20 -13.81 -0.42
CA ASN A 233 -10.29 -14.75 -0.36
C ASN A 233 -11.50 -13.92 0.11
N PRO A 234 -12.52 -13.66 -0.73
CA PRO A 234 -13.73 -12.98 -0.28
C PRO A 234 -14.42 -13.75 0.85
#